data_AF-A0A1I8BDG1-F1
#
_entry.id   AF-A0A1I8BDG1-F1
#
_cell.length_a   1.000
_cell.length_b   1.000
_cell.length_c   1.000
_cell.angle_alpha   90.00
_cell.angle_beta   90.00
_cell.angle_gamma   90.00
#
_symmetry.space_group_name_H-M   'P 1'
#
loop_
_entity.id
_entity.type
_entity.pdbx_description
1 polymer ?
#
loop_
_entity_poly.entity_id
_entity_poly.type
_entity_poly.pdbx_seq_one_letter_code
_entity_poly.pdbx_strand_id
1 'polypeptide(L)'
;MIGIYMQNGAHIASLSASNALYLFWTKCLKLIVINNTGRVLLYDALGKLLKTSTMGEETLSVGLTEAKIFSYSNETGLAIINKSGHFFLVNSVTTPLLWRILNDSKVSNISCWTVLTSCVKPTRVLLCSKTKFLIGEQETSSFQFCNFPWAKSEGQYIKMELDNDQCQLLLLHDSKIIQLIDVEVDDFQCLKQIKLEFNGEIEKIFWLIF
;
A
#
# COMPACT_ATOMS: atom_id res chain seq x y z
N MET A 1 -12.70 -9.83 -18.50
CA MET A 1 -11.70 -9.51 -19.55
C MET A 1 -11.11 -8.16 -19.22
N ILE A 2 -9.78 -8.01 -19.27
CA ILE A 2 -9.08 -6.74 -19.00
C ILE A 2 -8.50 -6.26 -20.32
N GLY A 3 -8.76 -5.01 -20.71
CA GLY A 3 -8.17 -4.42 -21.91
C GLY A 3 -6.99 -3.51 -21.56
N ILE A 4 -5.93 -3.57 -22.36
CA ILE A 4 -4.81 -2.62 -22.34
C ILE A 4 -4.99 -1.67 -23.51
N TYR A 5 -4.90 -0.37 -23.25
CA TYR A 5 -5.07 0.68 -24.24
C TYR A 5 -3.93 1.71 -24.13
N MET A 6 -3.59 2.32 -25.27
CA MET A 6 -2.76 3.52 -25.31
C MET A 6 -3.53 4.73 -24.78
N GLN A 7 -2.81 5.82 -24.48
CA GLN A 7 -3.42 7.07 -24.02
C GLN A 7 -4.39 7.68 -25.05
N ASN A 8 -4.19 7.44 -26.34
CA ASN A 8 -5.10 7.85 -27.41
C ASN A 8 -6.33 6.92 -27.57
N GLY A 9 -6.49 5.93 -26.69
CA GLY A 9 -7.59 4.97 -26.73
C GLY A 9 -7.37 3.78 -27.68
N ALA A 10 -6.25 3.70 -28.39
CA ALA A 10 -5.97 2.56 -29.26
C ALA A 10 -5.80 1.28 -28.42
N HIS A 11 -6.47 0.20 -28.84
CA HIS A 11 -6.38 -1.10 -28.19
C HIS A 11 -5.02 -1.75 -28.45
N ILE A 12 -4.40 -2.28 -27.39
CA ILE A 12 -3.13 -3.03 -27.46
C ILE A 12 -3.38 -4.53 -27.26
N ALA A 13 -4.07 -4.90 -26.19
CA ALA A 13 -4.23 -6.30 -25.80
C ALA A 13 -5.50 -6.55 -24.97
N SER A 14 -5.98 -7.79 -25.01
CA SER A 14 -7.09 -8.28 -24.16
C SER A 14 -6.62 -9.47 -23.34
N LEU A 15 -6.78 -9.37 -22.03
CA LEU A 15 -6.32 -10.36 -21.06
C LEU A 15 -7.49 -11.08 -20.41
N SER A 16 -7.31 -12.38 -20.20
CA SER A 16 -8.21 -13.22 -19.40
C SER A 16 -7.61 -13.42 -18.02
N ALA A 17 -8.16 -12.72 -17.03
CA ALA A 17 -7.86 -12.94 -15.62
C ALA A 17 -9.18 -13.15 -14.86
N SER A 18 -9.29 -14.29 -14.17
CA SER A 18 -10.46 -14.62 -13.37
C SER A 18 -10.40 -13.90 -12.02
N ASN A 19 -11.54 -13.37 -11.58
CA ASN A 19 -11.70 -12.70 -10.28
C ASN A 19 -10.65 -11.61 -10.01
N ALA A 20 -10.24 -10.88 -11.05
CA ALA A 20 -9.33 -9.75 -10.92
C ALA A 20 -9.94 -8.70 -10.00
N LEU A 21 -9.21 -8.34 -8.95
CA LEU A 21 -9.63 -7.42 -7.90
C LEU A 21 -8.82 -6.12 -7.95
N TYR A 22 -7.50 -6.23 -8.19
CA TYR A 22 -6.62 -5.06 -8.29
C TYR A 22 -5.81 -5.09 -9.59
N LEU A 23 -5.57 -3.90 -10.14
CA LEU A 23 -4.74 -3.65 -11.31
C LEU A 23 -3.73 -2.55 -10.98
N PHE A 24 -2.45 -2.81 -11.22
CA PHE A 24 -1.41 -1.83 -10.99
C PHE A 24 -0.39 -1.81 -12.12
N TRP A 25 0.04 -0.61 -12.51
CA TRP A 25 1.21 -0.46 -13.36
C TRP A 25 2.46 -0.33 -12.51
N THR A 26 3.48 -1.10 -12.86
CA THR A 26 4.84 -0.93 -12.31
C THR A 26 5.56 0.24 -12.96
N LYS A 27 6.63 0.71 -12.32
CA LYS A 27 7.55 1.72 -12.89
C LYS A 27 8.13 1.31 -14.25
N CYS A 28 8.26 0.00 -14.50
CA CYS A 28 8.82 -0.55 -15.72
C CYS A 28 7.76 -1.00 -16.75
N LEU A 29 6.56 -0.40 -16.73
CA LEU A 29 5.48 -0.66 -17.69
C LEU A 29 5.03 -2.13 -17.78
N LYS A 30 5.11 -2.84 -16.66
CA LYS A 30 4.47 -4.16 -16.48
C LYS A 30 3.15 -3.98 -15.76
N LEU A 31 2.13 -4.71 -16.18
CA LEU A 31 0.81 -4.72 -15.55
C LEU A 31 0.75 -5.86 -14.52
N ILE A 32 0.47 -5.51 -13.28
CA ILE A 32 0.15 -6.45 -12.19
C ILE A 32 -1.37 -6.62 -12.16
N VAL A 33 -1.82 -7.86 -12.20
CA VAL A 33 -3.21 -8.24 -11.96
C VAL A 33 -3.26 -9.13 -10.73
N ILE A 34 -4.05 -8.75 -9.74
CA ILE A 34 -4.22 -9.50 -8.49
C ILE A 34 -5.66 -9.96 -8.38
N ASN A 35 -5.88 -11.23 -8.09
CA ASN A 35 -7.22 -11.76 -7.87
C ASN A 35 -7.63 -11.70 -6.39
N ASN A 36 -8.89 -12.05 -6.09
CA ASN A 36 -9.41 -12.09 -4.73
C ASN A 36 -8.74 -13.12 -3.77
N THR A 37 -7.89 -14.02 -4.29
CA THR A 37 -7.19 -15.06 -3.53
C THR A 37 -5.68 -14.79 -3.37
N GLY A 38 -5.17 -13.60 -3.72
CA GLY A 38 -3.73 -13.32 -3.59
C GLY A 38 -2.84 -13.87 -4.70
N ARG A 39 -3.41 -14.44 -5.77
CA ARG A 39 -2.65 -14.76 -6.99
C ARG A 39 -2.33 -13.48 -7.74
N VAL A 40 -1.09 -13.39 -8.19
CA VAL A 40 -0.51 -12.25 -8.90
C VAL A 40 -0.07 -12.71 -10.28
N LEU A 41 -0.60 -12.07 -11.31
CA LEU A 41 -0.23 -12.26 -12.70
C LEU A 41 0.50 -10.99 -13.17
N LEU A 42 1.70 -11.16 -13.70
CA LEU A 42 2.52 -10.06 -14.22
C LEU A 42 2.54 -10.15 -15.74
N TYR A 43 2.04 -9.13 -16.42
CA TYR A 43 2.04 -9.00 -17.87
C TYR A 43 3.00 -7.89 -18.32
N ASP A 44 3.56 -7.99 -19.52
CA ASP A 44 4.16 -6.83 -20.17
C ASP A 44 3.09 -5.88 -20.74
N ALA A 45 3.53 -4.73 -21.25
CA ALA A 45 2.65 -3.72 -21.85
C ALA A 45 1.90 -4.20 -23.10
N LEU A 46 2.36 -5.29 -23.74
CA LEU A 46 1.72 -5.90 -24.92
C LEU A 46 0.76 -7.04 -24.53
N GLY A 47 0.58 -7.28 -23.23
CA GLY A 47 -0.35 -8.28 -22.73
C GLY A 47 0.18 -9.70 -22.69
N LYS A 48 1.49 -9.92 -22.85
CA LYS A 48 2.10 -11.23 -22.68
C LYS A 48 2.27 -11.52 -21.19
N LEU A 49 1.79 -12.67 -20.73
CA LEU A 49 2.01 -13.14 -19.37
C LEU A 49 3.50 -13.44 -19.18
N LEU A 50 4.14 -12.73 -18.26
CA LEU A 50 5.55 -12.90 -17.91
C LEU A 50 5.74 -13.86 -16.75
N LYS A 51 4.88 -13.74 -15.72
CA LYS A 51 5.03 -14.49 -14.48
C LYS A 51 3.71 -14.66 -13.75
N THR A 52 3.59 -15.78 -13.04
CA THR A 52 2.53 -16.03 -12.05
C THR A 52 3.18 -16.30 -10.70
N SER A 53 2.67 -15.67 -9.65
CA SER A 53 3.10 -15.89 -8.27
C SER A 53 1.91 -15.81 -7.32
N THR A 54 2.11 -16.21 -6.07
CA THR A 54 1.10 -16.09 -5.00
C THR A 54 1.72 -15.31 -3.85
N MET A 55 0.95 -14.41 -3.23
CA MET A 55 1.38 -13.66 -2.05
C MET A 55 1.20 -14.48 -0.77
N GLY A 56 1.77 -15.68 -0.73
CA GLY A 56 1.67 -16.64 0.37
C GLY A 56 0.45 -17.56 0.28
N GLU A 57 0.64 -18.86 0.53
CA GLU A 57 -0.39 -19.90 0.40
C GLU A 57 -1.64 -19.63 1.24
N GLU A 58 -1.46 -19.03 2.43
CA GLU A 58 -2.57 -18.67 3.33
C GLU A 58 -3.58 -17.72 2.66
N THR A 59 -3.13 -16.86 1.75
CA THR A 59 -4.02 -15.91 1.07
C THR A 59 -4.96 -16.58 0.08
N LEU A 60 -4.64 -17.80 -0.37
CA LEU A 60 -5.51 -18.59 -1.24
C LEU A 60 -6.79 -19.04 -0.53
N SER A 61 -6.70 -19.35 0.77
CA SER A 61 -7.84 -19.82 1.57
C SER A 61 -8.58 -18.69 2.27
N VAL A 62 -7.84 -17.71 2.80
CA VAL A 62 -8.40 -16.60 3.59
C VAL A 62 -8.92 -15.46 2.69
N GLY A 63 -8.34 -15.29 1.51
CA GLY A 63 -8.65 -14.19 0.60
C GLY A 63 -8.05 -12.85 1.03
N LEU A 64 -8.22 -11.85 0.15
CA LEU A 64 -7.64 -10.51 0.32
C LEU A 64 -8.63 -9.49 0.89
N THR A 65 -8.08 -8.50 1.59
CA THR A 65 -8.79 -7.29 2.02
C THR A 65 -8.34 -6.08 1.20
N GLU A 66 -7.03 -5.89 1.05
CA GLU A 66 -6.46 -4.75 0.30
C GLU A 66 -5.11 -5.11 -0.32
N ALA A 67 -4.75 -4.42 -1.40
CA ALA A 67 -3.44 -4.49 -2.03
C ALA A 67 -2.93 -3.08 -2.35
N LYS A 68 -1.63 -2.84 -2.20
CA LYS A 68 -0.94 -1.60 -2.57
C LYS A 68 0.39 -1.90 -3.23
N ILE A 69 0.73 -1.14 -4.26
CA ILE A 69 2.11 -1.07 -4.77
C ILE A 69 2.88 0.01 -4.03
N PHE A 70 4.21 -0.15 -3.99
CA PHE A 70 5.11 0.85 -3.45
C PHE A 70 6.39 0.92 -4.28
N SER A 71 7.05 2.08 -4.25
CA SER A 71 8.37 2.25 -4.84
C SER A 71 9.41 1.57 -3.96
N TYR A 72 10.31 0.79 -4.54
CA TYR A 72 11.47 0.26 -3.82
C TYR A 72 12.70 0.39 -4.71
N SER A 73 13.54 1.39 -4.43
CA SER A 73 14.63 1.78 -5.33
C SER A 73 14.09 1.98 -6.78
N ASN A 74 14.64 1.25 -7.76
CA ASN A 74 14.21 1.27 -9.17
C ASN A 74 13.17 0.18 -9.51
N GLU A 75 12.65 -0.53 -8.51
CA GLU A 75 11.67 -1.60 -8.66
C GLU A 75 10.29 -1.17 -8.14
N THR A 76 9.30 -2.01 -8.39
CA THR A 76 7.95 -1.90 -7.81
C THR A 76 7.73 -3.05 -6.84
N GLY A 77 7.52 -2.71 -5.58
CA GLY A 77 7.08 -3.63 -4.55
C GLY A 77 5.57 -3.79 -4.54
N LEU A 78 5.11 -4.89 -3.95
CA LEU A 78 3.69 -5.19 -3.75
C LEU A 78 3.47 -5.63 -2.32
N ALA A 79 2.49 -5.02 -1.67
CA ALA A 79 2.01 -5.38 -0.35
C ALA A 79 0.53 -5.73 -0.42
N ILE A 80 0.14 -6.77 0.32
CA ILE A 80 -1.26 -7.14 0.49
C ILE A 80 -1.55 -7.36 1.97
N ILE A 81 -2.82 -7.22 2.32
CA ILE A 81 -3.37 -7.63 3.60
C ILE A 81 -4.50 -8.64 3.35
N ASN A 82 -4.43 -9.79 4.04
CA ASN A 82 -5.46 -10.81 3.95
C ASN A 82 -6.64 -10.52 4.90
N LYS A 83 -7.71 -11.33 4.84
CA LYS A 83 -8.87 -11.16 5.73
C LYS A 83 -8.58 -11.46 7.21
N SER A 84 -7.49 -12.16 7.52
CA SER A 84 -6.97 -12.34 8.89
C SER A 84 -6.15 -11.13 9.38
N GLY A 85 -5.95 -10.11 8.53
CA GLY A 85 -5.17 -8.92 8.84
C GLY A 85 -3.65 -9.12 8.79
N HIS A 86 -3.16 -10.26 8.27
CA HIS A 86 -1.74 -10.51 8.05
C HIS A 86 -1.26 -9.81 6.79
N PHE A 87 -0.05 -9.26 6.86
CA PHE A 87 0.58 -8.56 5.75
C PHE A 87 1.55 -9.49 5.03
N PHE A 88 1.50 -9.48 3.70
CA PHE A 88 2.42 -10.20 2.82
C PHE A 88 3.01 -9.23 1.81
N LEU A 89 4.33 -9.23 1.66
CA LEU A 89 5.04 -8.23 0.87
C LEU A 89 6.14 -8.87 0.02
N VAL A 90 6.39 -8.25 -1.13
CA VAL A 90 7.58 -8.46 -1.96
C VAL A 90 8.14 -7.09 -2.33
N ASN A 91 9.46 -6.89 -2.21
CA ASN A 91 10.08 -5.61 -2.54
C ASN A 91 10.23 -5.41 -4.07
N SER A 92 10.23 -6.50 -4.83
CA SER A 92 10.13 -6.48 -6.30
C SER A 92 9.15 -7.54 -6.77
N VAL A 93 8.19 -7.14 -7.60
CA VAL A 93 7.30 -8.09 -8.29
C VAL A 93 8.01 -8.87 -9.41
N THR A 94 9.13 -8.34 -9.92
CA THR A 94 9.96 -9.01 -10.94
C THR A 94 10.73 -10.18 -10.30
N THR A 95 11.38 -9.91 -9.17
CA THR A 95 12.16 -10.85 -8.36
C THR A 95 11.55 -11.00 -6.96
N PRO A 96 10.37 -11.65 -6.85
CA PRO A 96 9.61 -11.74 -5.61
C PRO A 96 10.35 -12.58 -4.56
N LEU A 97 10.71 -11.91 -3.47
CA LEU A 97 11.13 -12.53 -2.22
C LEU A 97 10.06 -12.21 -1.18
N LEU A 98 9.22 -13.19 -0.90
CA LEU A 98 8.06 -13.04 -0.03
C LEU A 98 8.49 -12.95 1.43
N TRP A 99 7.98 -11.95 2.13
CA TRP A 99 8.05 -11.83 3.57
C TRP A 99 6.69 -11.41 4.13
N ARG A 100 6.50 -11.55 5.44
CA ARG A 100 5.21 -11.33 6.08
C ARG A 100 5.33 -10.79 7.49
N ILE A 101 4.30 -10.05 7.90
CA ILE A 101 4.11 -9.60 9.28
C ILE A 101 2.79 -10.17 9.77
N LEU A 102 2.84 -10.96 10.83
CA LEU A 102 1.64 -11.52 11.42
C LEU A 102 0.98 -10.47 12.32
N ASN A 103 -0.33 -10.36 12.18
CA ASN A 103 -1.15 -9.58 13.08
C ASN A 103 -1.58 -10.46 14.24
N ASP A 104 -0.80 -10.44 15.31
CA ASP A 104 -0.97 -11.29 16.49
C ASP A 104 -2.13 -10.84 17.39
N SER A 105 -3.30 -10.50 16.83
CA SER A 105 -4.49 -9.97 17.52
C SER A 105 -4.36 -8.58 18.18
N LYS A 106 -3.21 -7.91 18.04
CA LYS A 106 -3.00 -6.55 18.56
C LYS A 106 -3.86 -5.49 17.86
N VAL A 107 -4.28 -5.76 16.63
CA VAL A 107 -4.97 -4.79 15.78
C VAL A 107 -6.24 -5.42 15.21
N SER A 108 -7.39 -4.87 15.59
CA SER A 108 -8.66 -5.09 14.88
C SER A 108 -9.01 -3.83 14.11
N ASN A 109 -9.69 -3.99 12.96
CA ASN A 109 -10.20 -2.89 12.15
C ASN A 109 -9.13 -1.85 11.76
N ILE A 110 -8.17 -2.26 10.93
CA ILE A 110 -7.15 -1.35 10.37
C ILE A 110 -7.87 -0.29 9.55
N SER A 111 -7.72 0.98 9.95
CA SER A 111 -8.42 2.10 9.32
C SER A 111 -7.66 2.64 8.10
N CYS A 112 -6.32 2.64 8.16
CA CYS A 112 -5.47 2.94 7.01
C CYS A 112 -4.04 2.42 7.25
N TRP A 113 -3.28 2.26 6.17
CA TRP A 113 -1.89 1.80 6.22
C TRP A 113 -1.10 2.23 4.98
N THR A 114 0.22 2.18 5.05
CA THR A 114 1.12 2.39 3.91
C THR A 114 2.42 1.59 4.08
N VAL A 115 3.19 1.45 3.00
CA VAL A 115 4.52 0.85 3.01
C VAL A 115 5.56 1.96 2.92
N LEU A 116 6.44 2.04 3.92
CA LEU A 116 7.55 2.97 3.97
C LEU A 116 8.80 2.28 3.43
N THR A 117 9.46 2.93 2.48
CA THR A 117 10.77 2.51 1.99
C THR A 117 11.82 3.56 2.29
N SER A 118 13.08 3.15 2.35
CA SER A 118 14.21 4.03 2.65
C SER A 118 15.48 3.44 2.06
N CYS A 119 16.47 4.30 1.80
CA CYS A 119 17.80 3.85 1.41
C CYS A 119 18.59 3.18 2.55
N VAL A 120 18.25 3.49 3.81
CA VAL A 120 19.04 3.08 4.99
C VAL A 120 18.27 2.22 5.99
N LYS A 121 16.94 2.17 5.89
CA LYS A 121 16.07 1.35 6.75
C LYS A 121 15.45 0.20 5.94
N PRO A 122 15.16 -0.96 6.56
CA PRO A 122 14.43 -2.03 5.89
C PRO A 122 13.07 -1.52 5.40
N THR A 123 12.40 -2.29 4.54
CA THR A 123 11.01 -1.99 4.16
C THR A 123 10.10 -2.16 5.37
N ARG A 124 9.19 -1.20 5.59
CA ARG A 124 8.32 -1.16 6.77
C ARG A 124 6.87 -0.94 6.36
N VAL A 125 5.96 -1.42 7.18
CA VAL A 125 4.53 -1.15 7.08
C VAL A 125 4.15 -0.27 8.26
N LEU A 126 3.64 0.92 7.97
CA LEU A 126 2.97 1.76 8.97
C LEU A 126 1.47 1.53 8.82
N LEU A 127 0.81 1.17 9.91
CA LEU A 127 -0.64 1.06 9.94
C LEU A 127 -1.22 1.87 11.09
N CYS A 128 -2.50 2.18 10.97
CA CYS A 128 -3.28 2.81 12.02
C CYS A 128 -4.57 2.02 12.27
N SER A 129 -4.94 1.92 13.54
CA SER A 129 -6.28 1.53 13.97
C SER A 129 -6.80 2.62 14.89
N LYS A 130 -7.82 3.34 14.41
CA LYS A 130 -8.33 4.58 15.01
C LYS A 130 -7.23 5.65 15.10
N THR A 131 -6.66 5.84 16.27
CA THR A 131 -5.59 6.80 16.57
C THR A 131 -4.26 6.13 16.94
N LYS A 132 -4.22 4.79 17.00
CA LYS A 132 -3.03 4.04 17.40
C LYS A 132 -2.24 3.65 16.16
N PHE A 133 -0.98 4.07 16.12
CA PHE A 133 -0.05 3.71 15.07
C PHE A 133 0.76 2.49 15.46
N LEU A 134 1.00 1.62 14.49
CA LEU A 134 1.91 0.50 14.63
C LEU A 134 2.82 0.42 13.41
N ILE A 135 4.06 0.03 13.65
CA ILE A 135 5.05 -0.23 12.60
C ILE A 135 5.50 -1.69 12.66
N GLY A 136 5.70 -2.28 11.51
CA GLY A 136 6.35 -3.58 11.39
C GLY A 136 7.32 -3.55 10.21
N GLU A 137 8.40 -4.32 10.30
CA GLU A 137 9.53 -4.26 9.37
C GLU A 137 9.80 -5.63 8.73
N GLN A 138 10.53 -5.66 7.62
CA GLN A 138 10.81 -6.87 6.83
C GLN A 138 11.43 -8.03 7.61
N GLU A 139 12.10 -7.74 8.72
CA GLU A 139 12.78 -8.73 9.56
C GLU A 139 12.02 -9.02 10.86
N THR A 140 10.94 -8.29 11.12
CA THR A 140 10.10 -8.48 12.31
C THR A 140 8.90 -9.35 11.97
N SER A 141 8.59 -10.32 12.83
CA SER A 141 7.40 -11.17 12.65
C SER A 141 6.10 -10.50 13.10
N SER A 142 6.14 -9.37 13.81
CA SER A 142 4.98 -8.73 14.42
C SER A 142 5.09 -7.20 14.48
N PHE A 143 3.95 -6.55 14.65
CA PHE A 143 3.84 -5.10 14.79
C PHE A 143 4.22 -4.59 16.20
N GLN A 144 4.84 -3.41 16.23
CA GLN A 144 5.18 -2.63 17.42
C GLN A 144 4.40 -1.32 17.46
N PHE A 145 4.03 -0.86 18.65
CA PHE A 145 3.33 0.42 18.81
C PHE A 145 4.27 1.60 18.61
N CYS A 146 3.77 2.64 17.93
CA CYS A 146 4.45 3.91 17.77
C CYS A 146 3.64 5.01 18.47
N ASN A 147 4.31 5.81 19.28
CA ASN A 147 3.71 6.96 19.94
C ASN A 147 4.20 8.24 19.25
N PHE A 148 3.34 8.84 18.45
CA PHE A 148 3.66 10.11 17.78
C PHE A 148 3.06 11.28 18.55
N PRO A 149 3.85 12.29 18.97
CA PRO A 149 3.35 13.44 19.73
C PRO A 149 2.28 14.26 18.99
N TRP A 150 2.28 14.19 17.65
CA TRP A 150 1.33 14.89 16.80
C TRP A 150 0.05 14.08 16.51
N ALA A 151 -0.01 12.81 16.90
CA ALA A 151 -1.19 11.99 16.67
C ALA A 151 -2.38 12.52 17.48
N LYS A 152 -3.57 12.53 16.87
CA LYS A 152 -4.79 12.90 17.59
C LYS A 152 -5.14 11.83 18.62
N SER A 153 -5.67 12.25 19.77
CA SER A 153 -6.08 11.33 20.84
C SER A 153 -7.44 10.67 20.58
N GLU A 154 -8.30 11.32 19.81
CA GLU A 154 -9.67 10.91 19.51
C GLU A 154 -9.95 10.91 18.00
N GLY A 155 -10.99 10.17 17.58
CA GLY A 155 -11.37 10.00 16.18
C GLY A 155 -10.63 8.85 15.50
N GLN A 156 -10.40 8.97 14.20
CA GLN A 156 -9.62 8.00 13.45
C GLN A 156 -8.92 8.60 12.23
N TYR A 157 -7.74 8.05 11.93
CA TYR A 157 -7.08 8.25 10.65
C TYR A 157 -7.70 7.32 9.60
N ILE A 158 -8.14 7.90 8.49
CA ILE A 158 -8.90 7.22 7.45
C ILE A 158 -8.12 7.06 6.15
N LYS A 159 -7.02 7.81 5.95
CA LYS A 159 -6.18 7.67 4.74
C LYS A 159 -4.73 7.99 5.03
N MET A 160 -3.85 7.25 4.35
CA MET A 160 -2.40 7.44 4.30
C MET A 160 -1.96 7.47 2.85
N GLU A 161 -1.21 8.49 2.43
CA GLU A 161 -0.66 8.59 1.07
C GLU A 161 0.78 9.11 1.11
N LEU A 162 1.72 8.33 0.62
CA LEU A 162 3.12 8.77 0.46
C LEU A 162 3.29 9.61 -0.80
N ASP A 163 4.24 10.52 -0.75
CA ASP A 163 4.71 11.24 -1.94
C ASP A 163 5.51 10.33 -2.87
N ASN A 164 5.89 10.88 -4.02
CA ASN A 164 6.61 10.12 -5.05
C ASN A 164 8.01 9.69 -4.58
N ASP A 165 8.65 10.54 -3.77
CA ASP A 165 10.00 10.33 -3.26
C ASP A 165 10.03 9.45 -2.00
N GLN A 166 8.85 9.11 -1.46
CA GLN A 166 8.67 8.29 -0.25
C GLN A 166 9.24 8.90 1.02
N CYS A 167 9.42 10.22 1.06
CA CYS A 167 9.95 10.97 2.20
C CYS A 167 8.86 11.71 2.98
N GLN A 168 7.69 11.92 2.37
CA GLN A 168 6.57 12.62 3.00
C GLN A 168 5.28 11.79 2.97
N LEU A 169 4.56 11.82 4.09
CA LEU A 169 3.31 11.10 4.30
C LEU A 169 2.19 12.09 4.60
N LEU A 170 1.12 12.01 3.82
CA LEU A 170 -0.16 12.65 4.13
C LEU A 170 -1.04 11.71 4.93
N LEU A 171 -1.54 12.21 6.05
CA LEU A 171 -2.52 11.54 6.90
C LEU A 171 -3.82 12.33 6.90
N LEU A 172 -4.93 11.69 6.56
CA LEU A 172 -6.27 12.27 6.70
C LEU A 172 -6.94 11.73 7.95
N HIS A 173 -7.37 12.63 8.81
CA HIS A 173 -8.19 12.35 9.98
C HIS A 173 -9.68 12.59 9.70
N ASP A 174 -10.57 11.84 10.34
CA ASP A 174 -12.04 11.96 10.18
C ASP A 174 -12.58 13.36 10.56
N SER A 175 -11.88 14.06 11.46
CA SER A 175 -12.10 15.47 11.80
C SER A 175 -11.71 16.47 10.69
N LYS A 176 -11.45 15.98 9.47
CA LYS A 176 -11.10 16.79 8.27
C LYS A 176 -9.79 17.56 8.43
N ILE A 177 -8.85 16.99 9.16
CA ILE A 177 -7.49 17.51 9.28
C ILE A 177 -6.57 16.63 8.42
N ILE A 178 -5.82 17.27 7.53
CA ILE A 178 -4.68 16.66 6.85
C ILE A 178 -3.42 17.01 7.63
N GLN A 179 -2.62 15.99 7.97
CA GLN A 179 -1.29 16.17 8.54
C GLN A 179 -0.25 15.75 7.53
N LEU A 180 0.72 16.62 7.28
CA LEU A 180 1.90 16.34 6.49
C LEU A 180 3.02 15.93 7.43
N ILE A 181 3.54 14.72 7.24
CA ILE A 181 4.54 14.09 8.10
C ILE A 181 5.81 13.82 7.29
N ASP A 182 6.96 14.22 7.80
CA ASP A 182 8.27 13.76 7.34
C ASP A 182 8.53 12.37 7.93
N VAL A 183 8.80 11.37 7.08
CA VAL A 183 9.01 9.98 7.48
C VAL A 183 10.47 9.52 7.42
N GLU A 184 11.39 10.39 7.00
CA GLU A 184 12.82 10.06 6.99
C GLU A 184 13.42 10.14 8.39
N VAL A 185 13.00 11.15 9.17
CA VAL A 185 13.38 11.35 10.57
C VAL A 185 12.82 10.22 11.44
N ASP A 186 13.63 9.69 12.36
CA ASP A 186 13.31 8.49 13.16
C ASP A 186 11.98 8.59 13.92
N ASP A 187 11.59 9.78 14.37
CA ASP A 187 10.38 10.00 15.18
C ASP A 187 9.16 10.48 14.39
N PHE A 188 9.26 10.57 13.06
CA PHE A 188 8.22 11.08 12.16
C PHE A 188 7.79 12.51 12.55
N GLN A 189 8.26 13.52 11.84
CA GLN A 189 7.97 14.91 12.22
C GLN A 189 6.72 15.43 11.51
N CYS A 190 5.74 15.95 12.26
CA CYS A 190 4.63 16.68 11.63
C CYS A 190 5.11 18.06 11.15
N LEU A 191 5.17 18.22 9.83
CA LEU A 191 5.59 19.46 9.17
C LEU A 191 4.46 20.48 9.11
N LYS A 192 3.23 20.01 8.85
CA LYS A 192 2.06 20.89 8.68
C LYS A 192 0.76 20.20 9.05
N GLN A 193 -0.20 20.98 9.53
CA GLN A 193 -1.59 20.55 9.68
C GLN A 193 -2.50 21.51 8.92
N ILE A 194 -3.44 20.96 8.16
CA ILE A 194 -4.38 21.72 7.33
C ILE A 194 -5.78 21.25 7.70
N LYS A 195 -6.61 22.16 8.20
CA LYS A 195 -8.03 21.90 8.40
C LYS A 195 -8.77 22.16 7.09
N LEU A 196 -9.55 21.18 6.64
CA LEU A 196 -10.36 21.31 5.44
C LEU A 196 -11.72 21.88 5.82
N GLU A 197 -12.12 22.93 5.11
CA GLU A 197 -13.46 23.51 5.17
C GLU A 197 -14.35 22.86 4.09
N PHE A 198 -14.47 21.53 4.17
CA PHE A 198 -15.25 20.75 3.22
C PHE A 198 -16.21 19.82 3.96
N ASN A 199 -17.49 19.89 3.59
CA ASN A 199 -18.57 19.16 4.27
C ASN A 199 -18.85 17.77 3.68
N GLY A 200 -18.21 17.39 2.57
CA GLY A 200 -18.38 16.07 1.95
C GLY A 200 -17.41 15.00 2.47
N GLU A 201 -17.61 13.78 1.98
CA GLU A 201 -16.65 12.69 2.15
C GLU A 201 -15.46 12.86 1.20
N ILE A 202 -14.27 12.52 1.68
CA ILE A 202 -13.04 12.62 0.90
C ILE A 202 -12.68 11.20 0.48
N GLU A 203 -12.96 10.85 -0.77
CA GLU A 203 -12.66 9.52 -1.30
C GLU A 203 -11.17 9.32 -1.57
N LYS A 204 -10.50 10.38 -2.06
CA LYS A 204 -9.10 10.30 -2.47
C LYS A 204 -8.32 11.56 -2.14
N ILE A 205 -7.10 11.33 -1.68
CA ILE A 205 -6.01 12.32 -1.60
C ILE A 205 -4.88 11.76 -2.45
N PHE A 206 -4.23 12.63 -3.22
CA PHE A 206 -3.08 12.32 -4.05
C PHE A 206 -2.18 13.54 -4.14
N TRP A 207 -0.93 13.31 -4.49
CA TRP A 207 0.06 14.35 -4.73
C TRP A 207 -0.05 14.86 -6.17
N LEU A 208 0.01 16.18 -6.35
CA LEU A 208 0.14 16.77 -7.68
C LEU A 208 1.59 16.72 -8.11
N ILE A 209 1.85 16.11 -9.25
CA ILE A 209 3.14 16.14 -9.93
C ILE A 209 3.10 17.36 -10.86
N PHE A 210 3.95 18.35 -10.59
CA PHE A 210 4.16 19.49 -11.48
C PHE A 210 5.42 19.27 -12.31
#